data_AF-A0A3P6S6U7-F1
#
_entry.id   AF-A0A3P6S6U7-F1
#
_cell.length_a   1.000
_cell.length_b   1.000
_cell.length_c   1.000
_cell.angle_alpha   90.00
_cell.angle_beta   90.00
_cell.angle_gamma   90.00
#
_symmetry.space_group_name_H-M   'P 1'
#
loop_
_entity.id
_entity.type
_entity.pdbx_description
1 polymer ?
#
loop_
_entity_poly.entity_id
_entity_poly.type
_entity_poly.pdbx_seq_one_letter_code
_entity_poly.pdbx_strand_id
1 'polypeptide(L)'
;MDNPRLTHYIAEHAHPSLQMACQDLEFSISRVNNVITKLINEQGKNLDKDYATLDRLVTVLQNHLAMVAVISRSSRSYSIGLRNSDIEIAWSTFICSKLSRENWFLLKELDDYFGLLRLNPSLLNVGRAVFDMGGYQIESPLERNW
;
A
#
# COMPACT_ATOMS: atom_id res chain seq x y z
N MET A 1 -7.67 6.51 -12.64
CA MET A 1 -6.82 5.37 -12.23
C MET A 1 -7.61 4.28 -11.52
N ASP A 2 -8.96 4.33 -11.51
CA ASP A 2 -9.75 3.54 -10.57
C ASP A 2 -9.91 2.06 -10.92
N ASN A 3 -9.88 1.71 -12.21
CA ASN A 3 -9.91 0.33 -12.71
C ASN A 3 -8.75 0.04 -13.66
N PRO A 4 -7.56 -0.35 -13.16
CA PRO A 4 -6.48 -0.80 -14.01
C PRO A 4 -6.85 -2.09 -14.76
N ARG A 5 -6.31 -2.24 -15.98
CA ARG A 5 -6.47 -3.48 -16.75
C ARG A 5 -5.70 -4.62 -16.08
N LEU A 6 -6.31 -5.80 -16.04
CA LEU A 6 -5.66 -7.05 -15.69
C LEU A 6 -4.75 -7.46 -16.86
N THR A 7 -3.47 -7.71 -16.57
CA THR A 7 -2.43 -8.00 -17.57
C THR A 7 -1.68 -9.29 -17.29
N HIS A 8 -1.70 -9.77 -16.06
CA HIS A 8 -0.94 -10.91 -15.58
C HIS A 8 -1.80 -12.16 -15.40
N TYR A 9 -3.13 -12.02 -15.38
CA TYR A 9 -4.09 -13.13 -15.28
C TYR A 9 -3.77 -14.08 -14.10
N ILE A 10 -3.46 -13.51 -12.93
CA ILE A 10 -2.98 -14.27 -11.76
C ILE A 10 -4.00 -15.34 -11.34
N ALA A 11 -5.29 -15.05 -11.54
CA ALA A 11 -6.37 -15.98 -11.24
C ALA A 11 -6.32 -17.29 -12.03
N GLU A 12 -5.70 -17.32 -13.22
CA GLU A 12 -5.56 -18.54 -14.04
C GLU A 12 -4.52 -19.52 -13.46
N HIS A 13 -3.64 -19.04 -12.58
CA HIS A 13 -2.59 -19.83 -11.93
C HIS A 13 -2.98 -20.29 -10.52
N ALA A 14 -4.17 -19.95 -10.04
CA ALA A 14 -4.66 -20.31 -8.71
C ALA A 14 -5.94 -21.13 -8.81
N HIS A 15 -6.33 -21.76 -7.68
CA HIS A 15 -7.61 -22.43 -7.58
C HIS A 15 -8.77 -21.44 -7.86
N PRO A 16 -9.79 -21.80 -8.67
CA PRO A 16 -10.86 -20.87 -9.09
C PRO A 16 -11.58 -20.15 -7.93
N SER A 17 -11.71 -20.79 -6.77
CA SER A 17 -12.30 -20.19 -5.57
C SER A 17 -11.54 -18.96 -5.04
N LEU A 18 -10.29 -18.75 -5.44
CA LEU A 18 -9.46 -17.61 -5.05
C LEU A 18 -9.47 -16.46 -6.08
N GLN A 19 -10.34 -16.53 -7.09
CA GLN A 19 -10.39 -15.55 -8.18
C GLN A 19 -10.44 -14.10 -7.68
N MET A 20 -11.29 -13.80 -6.69
CA MET A 20 -11.39 -12.45 -6.11
C MET A 20 -10.08 -11.98 -5.47
N ALA A 21 -9.44 -12.86 -4.68
CA ALA A 21 -8.17 -12.54 -4.02
C ALA A 21 -7.05 -12.27 -5.03
N CYS A 22 -7.01 -13.04 -6.13
CA CYS A 22 -6.08 -12.83 -7.23
C CYS A 22 -6.34 -11.50 -7.97
N GLN A 23 -7.61 -11.15 -8.21
CA GLN A 23 -7.98 -9.88 -8.84
C GLN A 23 -7.58 -8.69 -7.95
N ASP A 24 -7.82 -8.76 -6.64
CA ASP A 24 -7.41 -7.75 -5.68
C ASP A 24 -5.89 -7.49 -5.72
N LEU A 25 -5.10 -8.57 -5.74
CA LEU A 25 -3.64 -8.47 -5.89
C LEU A 25 -3.26 -7.82 -7.22
N GLU A 26 -3.85 -8.27 -8.32
CA GLU A 26 -3.49 -7.81 -9.66
C GLU A 26 -3.85 -6.34 -9.90
N PHE A 27 -5.01 -5.90 -9.41
CA PHE A 27 -5.37 -4.48 -9.42
C PHE A 27 -4.38 -3.64 -8.62
N SER A 28 -3.94 -4.15 -7.45
CA SER A 28 -2.95 -3.48 -6.62
C SER A 28 -1.59 -3.37 -7.32
N ILE A 29 -1.11 -4.44 -7.96
CA ILE A 29 0.14 -4.45 -8.76
C ILE A 29 0.08 -3.43 -9.91
N SER A 30 -1.04 -3.37 -10.62
CA SER A 30 -1.18 -2.44 -11.73
C SER A 30 -1.21 -0.97 -11.28
N ARG A 31 -1.81 -0.68 -10.11
CA ARG A 31 -1.72 0.65 -9.48
C ARG A 31 -0.28 1.02 -9.11
N VAL A 32 0.48 0.08 -8.55
CA VAL A 32 1.91 0.30 -8.23
C VAL A 32 2.69 0.70 -9.49
N ASN A 33 2.50 0.01 -10.62
CA ASN A 33 3.21 0.34 -11.86
C ASN A 33 2.93 1.78 -12.34
N ASN A 34 1.67 2.24 -12.23
CA ASN A 34 1.29 3.61 -12.59
C ASN A 34 1.95 4.62 -11.65
N VAL A 35 1.88 4.39 -10.33
CA VAL A 35 2.45 5.28 -9.31
C VAL A 35 3.97 5.36 -9.43
N ILE A 36 4.66 4.22 -9.59
CA ILE A 36 6.13 4.19 -9.74
C ILE A 36 6.55 4.93 -11.01
N THR A 37 5.85 4.72 -12.13
CA THR A 37 6.15 5.41 -13.39
C THR A 37 6.03 6.93 -13.22
N LYS A 38 4.97 7.38 -12.54
CA LYS A 38 4.75 8.79 -12.23
C LYS A 38 5.85 9.37 -11.32
N LEU A 39 6.15 8.69 -10.21
CA LEU A 39 7.18 9.10 -9.25
C LEU A 39 8.56 9.21 -9.90
N ILE A 40 8.95 8.24 -10.74
CA ILE A 40 10.24 8.26 -11.44
C ILE A 40 10.29 9.42 -12.45
N ASN A 41 9.20 9.67 -13.18
CA ASN A 41 9.15 10.77 -14.16
C ASN A 41 9.28 12.15 -13.49
N GLU A 42 8.82 12.31 -12.26
CA GLU A 42 8.76 13.59 -11.56
C GLU A 42 9.96 13.85 -10.66
N GLN A 43 10.34 12.88 -9.83
CA GLN A 43 11.45 13.03 -8.89
C GLN A 43 12.79 12.57 -9.47
N GLY A 44 12.76 11.64 -10.45
CA GLY A 44 13.96 11.06 -11.06
C GLY A 44 14.94 10.54 -10.01
N LYS A 45 16.16 11.08 -10.03
CA LYS A 45 17.22 10.68 -9.08
C LYS A 45 16.97 11.14 -7.64
N ASN A 46 16.11 12.13 -7.39
CA ASN A 46 15.87 12.65 -6.04
C ASN A 46 14.98 11.73 -5.18
N LEU A 47 14.38 10.71 -5.79
CA LEU A 47 13.54 9.74 -5.11
C LEU A 47 14.32 8.96 -4.04
N ASP A 48 15.64 8.82 -4.19
CA ASP A 48 16.53 8.16 -3.23
C ASP A 48 16.54 8.83 -1.85
N LYS A 49 16.22 10.12 -1.78
CA LYS A 49 16.16 10.92 -0.54
C LYS A 49 14.76 11.04 0.03
N ASP A 50 13.72 10.64 -0.71
CA ASP A 50 12.34 10.70 -0.24
C ASP A 50 11.95 9.41 0.51
N TYR A 51 12.50 9.27 1.71
CA TYR A 51 12.30 8.08 2.55
C TYR A 51 10.83 7.82 2.91
N ALA A 52 10.00 8.87 3.01
CA ALA A 52 8.58 8.71 3.29
C ALA A 52 7.84 8.03 2.13
N THR A 53 8.17 8.43 0.90
CA THR A 53 7.65 7.78 -0.31
C THR A 53 8.15 6.34 -0.43
N LEU A 54 9.45 6.12 -0.18
CA LEU A 54 10.05 4.77 -0.21
C LEU A 54 9.44 3.84 0.83
N ASP A 55 9.21 4.31 2.06
CA ASP A 55 8.60 3.53 3.14
C ASP A 55 7.19 3.03 2.79
N ARG A 56 6.36 3.91 2.20
CA ARG A 56 5.03 3.52 1.70
C ARG A 56 5.10 2.49 0.59
N LEU A 57 6.02 2.65 -0.37
CA LEU A 57 6.23 1.65 -1.43
C LEU A 57 6.67 0.30 -0.86
N VAL A 58 7.60 0.29 0.09
CA VAL A 58 8.04 -0.94 0.76
C VAL A 58 6.88 -1.62 1.49
N THR A 59 6.03 -0.86 2.19
CA THR A 59 4.85 -1.38 2.87
C THR A 59 3.88 -2.06 1.89
N VAL A 60 3.61 -1.42 0.74
CA VAL A 60 2.76 -2.02 -0.32
C VAL A 60 3.36 -3.32 -0.86
N LEU A 61 4.67 -3.36 -1.08
CA LEU A 61 5.36 -4.57 -1.56
C LEU A 61 5.35 -5.71 -0.53
N GLN A 62 5.49 -5.39 0.76
CA GLN A 62 5.33 -6.37 1.84
C GLN A 62 3.92 -6.96 1.85
N ASN A 63 2.90 -6.11 1.67
CA ASN A 63 1.52 -6.53 1.57
C ASN A 63 1.30 -7.44 0.34
N HIS A 64 1.89 -7.13 -0.82
CA HIS A 64 1.84 -8.01 -1.99
C HIS A 64 2.47 -9.38 -1.73
N LEU A 65 3.63 -9.41 -1.06
CA LEU A 65 4.27 -10.68 -0.69
C LEU A 65 3.36 -11.53 0.21
N ALA A 66 2.70 -10.91 1.19
CA ALA A 66 1.74 -11.58 2.05
C ALA A 66 0.53 -12.11 1.26
N MET A 67 -0.03 -11.31 0.35
CA MET A 67 -1.14 -11.72 -0.53
C MET A 67 -0.76 -12.92 -1.41
N VAL A 68 0.40 -12.87 -2.08
CA VAL A 68 0.89 -13.98 -2.91
C VAL A 68 1.08 -15.26 -2.07
N ALA A 69 1.66 -15.13 -0.88
CA ALA A 69 1.91 -16.27 0.01
C ALA A 69 0.60 -16.95 0.45
N VAL A 70 -0.42 -16.19 0.86
CA VAL A 70 -1.70 -16.77 1.30
C VAL A 70 -2.51 -17.35 0.14
N ILE A 71 -2.48 -16.71 -1.04
CA ILE A 71 -3.10 -17.24 -2.27
C ILE A 71 -2.44 -18.57 -2.65
N SER A 72 -1.11 -18.61 -2.74
CA SER A 72 -0.36 -19.81 -3.13
C SER A 72 -0.62 -20.97 -2.17
N ARG A 73 -0.55 -20.70 -0.86
CA ARG A 73 -0.82 -21.69 0.19
C ARG A 73 -2.24 -22.23 0.09
N SER A 74 -3.24 -21.35 0.06
CA SER A 74 -4.65 -21.74 0.06
C SER A 74 -5.03 -22.46 -1.24
N SER A 75 -4.47 -22.03 -2.38
CA SER A 75 -4.67 -22.66 -3.67
C SER A 75 -4.23 -24.13 -3.64
N ARG A 76 -3.01 -24.37 -3.12
CA ARG A 76 -2.49 -25.73 -2.97
C ARG A 76 -3.28 -26.54 -1.95
N SER A 77 -3.55 -26.00 -0.76
CA SER A 77 -4.28 -26.68 0.33
C SER A 77 -5.63 -27.22 -0.16
N TYR A 78 -6.36 -26.39 -0.91
CA TYR A 78 -7.63 -26.78 -1.50
C TYR A 78 -7.49 -27.79 -2.63
N SER A 79 -6.51 -27.59 -3.52
CA SER A 79 -6.29 -28.48 -4.67
C SER A 79 -5.94 -29.91 -4.26
N ILE A 80 -5.30 -30.11 -3.10
CA ILE A 80 -4.98 -31.44 -2.55
C ILE A 80 -6.02 -31.96 -1.54
N GLY A 81 -7.08 -31.20 -1.27
CA GLY A 81 -8.16 -31.62 -0.37
C GLY A 81 -7.79 -31.70 1.11
N LEU A 82 -7.01 -30.75 1.66
CA LEU A 82 -6.75 -30.72 3.10
C LEU A 82 -8.04 -30.45 3.90
N ARG A 83 -8.14 -31.06 5.09
CA ARG A 83 -9.36 -31.05 5.93
C ARG A 83 -10.01 -29.67 6.15
N ASN A 84 -9.19 -28.63 6.27
CA ASN A 84 -9.64 -27.27 6.61
C ASN A 84 -9.43 -26.28 5.45
N SER A 85 -9.31 -26.76 4.21
CA SER A 85 -8.98 -25.91 3.07
C SER A 85 -10.04 -24.85 2.76
N ASP A 86 -11.31 -25.12 3.05
CA ASP A 86 -12.41 -24.15 2.92
C ASP A 86 -12.18 -22.90 3.81
N ILE A 87 -11.71 -23.15 5.04
CA ILE A 87 -11.40 -22.07 5.99
C ILE A 87 -10.17 -21.31 5.50
N GLU A 88 -9.14 -21.99 4.98
CA GLU A 88 -7.97 -21.33 4.41
C GLU A 88 -8.34 -20.39 3.24
N ILE A 89 -9.31 -20.76 2.39
CA ILE A 89 -9.82 -19.88 1.32
C ILE A 89 -10.47 -18.63 1.92
N ALA A 90 -11.37 -18.80 2.89
CA ALA A 90 -12.06 -17.67 3.52
C ALA A 90 -11.07 -16.69 4.16
N TRP A 91 -10.03 -17.21 4.82
CA TRP A 91 -8.95 -16.41 5.38
C TRP A 91 -8.12 -15.70 4.31
N SER A 92 -7.75 -16.42 3.24
CA SER A 92 -6.99 -15.86 2.12
C SER A 92 -7.73 -14.69 1.47
N THR A 93 -9.02 -14.85 1.17
CA THR A 93 -9.87 -13.78 0.61
C THR A 93 -9.98 -12.59 1.56
N PHE A 94 -10.18 -12.83 2.86
CA PHE A 94 -10.24 -11.75 3.85
C PHE A 94 -8.91 -10.96 3.93
N ILE A 95 -7.78 -11.67 4.02
CA ILE A 95 -6.45 -11.05 4.10
C ILE A 95 -6.19 -10.24 2.83
N CYS A 96 -6.43 -10.82 1.65
CA CYS A 96 -6.22 -10.12 0.38
C CYS A 96 -7.10 -8.88 0.26
N SER A 97 -8.38 -8.94 0.63
CA SER A 97 -9.26 -7.77 0.60
C SER A 97 -8.80 -6.67 1.55
N LYS A 98 -8.39 -7.03 2.78
CA LYS A 98 -7.87 -6.08 3.77
C LYS A 98 -6.59 -5.38 3.26
N LEU A 99 -5.62 -6.16 2.78
CA LEU A 99 -4.34 -5.65 2.30
C LEU A 99 -4.50 -4.85 1.00
N SER A 100 -5.40 -5.28 0.11
CA SER A 100 -5.74 -4.53 -1.12
C SER A 100 -6.30 -3.14 -0.79
N ARG A 101 -7.17 -3.04 0.22
CA ARG A 101 -7.70 -1.76 0.69
C ARG A 101 -6.64 -0.87 1.30
N GLU A 102 -5.77 -1.43 2.14
CA GLU A 102 -4.63 -0.70 2.71
C GLU A 102 -3.70 -0.18 1.62
N ASN A 103 -3.34 -1.03 0.66
CA ASN A 103 -2.54 -0.65 -0.49
C ASN A 103 -3.21 0.44 -1.32
N TRP A 104 -4.54 0.41 -1.48
CA TRP A 104 -5.26 1.46 -2.18
C TRP A 104 -5.08 2.82 -1.50
N PHE A 105 -5.20 2.90 -0.17
CA PHE A 105 -4.98 4.14 0.55
C PHE A 105 -3.54 4.64 0.42
N LEU A 106 -2.56 3.76 0.62
CA LEU A 106 -1.13 4.10 0.51
C LEU A 106 -0.77 4.60 -0.91
N LEU A 107 -1.23 3.89 -1.94
CA LEU A 107 -0.95 4.26 -3.32
C LEU A 107 -1.73 5.52 -3.74
N LYS A 108 -2.94 5.71 -3.24
CA LYS A 108 -3.69 6.94 -3.47
C LYS A 108 -3.02 8.13 -2.79
N GLU A 109 -2.47 7.97 -1.60
CA GLU A 109 -1.67 9.00 -0.94
C GLU A 109 -0.42 9.36 -1.75
N LEU A 110 0.18 8.39 -2.45
CA LEU A 110 1.29 8.65 -3.38
C LEU A 110 0.82 9.29 -4.71
N ASP A 111 -0.37 8.97 -5.20
CA ASP A 111 -0.89 9.47 -6.48
C ASP A 111 -1.56 10.86 -6.39
N ASP A 112 -2.35 11.12 -5.33
CA ASP A 112 -3.11 12.37 -5.08
C ASP A 112 -2.19 13.58 -4.79
N TYR A 113 -0.88 13.39 -4.87
CA TYR A 113 0.14 14.39 -4.54
C TYR A 113 0.42 15.45 -5.61
N PHE A 114 -0.48 15.62 -6.59
CA PHE A 114 -0.33 16.58 -7.69
C PHE A 114 -1.13 17.88 -7.58
N GLY A 115 -1.89 18.08 -6.50
CA GLY A 115 -2.80 19.22 -6.40
C GLY A 115 -2.43 20.31 -5.39
N LEU A 116 -2.54 19.99 -4.09
CA LEU A 116 -2.85 21.03 -3.09
C LEU A 116 -2.10 20.92 -1.75
N LEU A 117 -1.64 19.73 -1.34
CA LEU A 117 -0.98 19.52 -0.05
C LEU A 117 0.21 18.58 -0.22
N ARG A 118 1.43 19.11 -0.07
CA ARG A 118 2.63 18.28 0.02
C ARG A 118 2.82 17.87 1.49
N LEU A 119 2.28 16.72 1.89
CA LEU A 119 2.42 16.15 3.25
C LEU A 119 3.89 15.97 3.68
N ASN A 120 4.82 15.64 2.78
CA ASN A 120 6.22 15.35 3.08
C ASN A 120 6.94 16.65 3.47
N PRO A 121 6.88 17.75 2.69
CA PRO A 121 7.28 19.07 3.15
C PRO A 121 6.59 19.52 4.44
N SER A 122 5.29 19.26 4.60
CA SER A 122 4.57 19.64 5.82
C SER A 122 5.10 18.90 7.05
N LEU A 123 5.32 17.59 6.93
CA LEU A 123 5.92 16.74 7.96
C LEU A 123 7.35 17.17 8.27
N LEU A 124 8.15 17.49 7.24
CA LEU A 124 9.51 18.01 7.41
C LEU A 124 9.52 19.37 8.12
N ASN A 125 8.55 20.25 7.82
CA ASN A 125 8.43 21.55 8.48
C ASN A 125 8.06 21.38 9.97
N VAL A 126 7.12 20.48 10.28
CA VAL A 126 6.78 20.16 11.68
C VAL A 126 7.97 19.55 12.41
N GLY A 127 8.68 18.61 11.77
CA GLY A 127 9.87 17.97 12.34
C GLY A 127 11.01 18.97 12.59
N ARG A 128 11.25 19.90 11.66
CA ARG A 128 12.22 20.99 11.83
C ARG A 128 11.83 21.90 12.98
N ALA A 129 10.57 22.32 13.07
CA ALA A 129 10.11 23.15 14.18
C ALA A 129 10.37 22.48 15.55
N VAL A 130 10.00 21.21 15.69
CA VAL A 130 10.25 20.46 16.94
C VAL A 130 11.74 20.36 17.25
N PHE A 131 12.58 20.13 16.23
CA PHE A 131 14.03 20.03 16.40
C PHE A 131 14.66 21.38 16.79
N ASP A 132 14.30 22.46 16.10
CA ASP A 132 14.87 23.79 16.29
C ASP A 132 14.60 24.36 17.69
N MET A 133 13.43 24.05 18.28
CA MET A 133 13.10 24.43 19.67
C MET A 133 13.42 23.37 20.72
N GLY A 134 13.90 22.18 20.31
CA GLY A 134 14.24 21.09 21.24
C GLY A 134 13.03 20.44 21.93
N GLY A 135 11.83 20.54 21.36
CA GLY A 135 10.62 20.00 21.98
C GLY A 135 9.30 20.38 21.31
N TYR A 136 8.20 20.00 21.96
CA TYR A 136 6.85 20.32 21.51
C TYR A 136 6.58 21.82 21.65
N GLN A 137 6.16 22.45 20.55
CA GLN A 137 6.05 23.91 20.45
C GLN A 137 4.65 24.48 20.72
N ILE A 138 3.59 23.68 20.52
CA ILE A 138 2.23 24.21 20.51
C ILE A 138 1.80 24.41 21.95
N GLU A 139 1.67 25.68 22.35
CA GLU A 139 1.22 26.04 23.67
C GLU A 139 -0.26 25.72 23.85
N SER A 140 -0.67 25.54 25.10
CA SER A 140 -2.08 25.37 25.43
C SER A 140 -2.87 26.57 24.94
N PRO A 141 -4.08 26.39 24.36
CA PRO A 141 -4.97 27.51 24.05
C PRO A 141 -5.38 28.37 25.26
N LEU A 142 -5.05 27.92 26.48
CA LEU A 142 -5.29 28.62 27.75
C LEU A 142 -4.05 29.36 28.27
N GLU A 143 -2.92 29.25 27.59
CA GLU A 143 -1.68 29.93 27.99
C GLU A 143 -1.86 31.45 27.86
N ARG A 144 -1.37 32.19 28.86
CA ARG A 144 -1.48 33.65 28.88
C ARG A 144 -0.23 34.27 28.28
N ASN A 145 -0.40 35.02 27.20
CA ASN A 145 0.62 35.94 26.68
C ASN A 145 0.62 37.20 27.56
N TRP A 146 1.36 37.18 28.66
CA TRP A 146 1.50 38.32 29.56
C TRP A 146 2.74 39.15 29.22
#